data_AF-A0A814H505-F1
#
_entry.id   AF-A0A814H505-F1
#
_cell.length_a   1.000
_cell.length_b   1.000
_cell.length_c   1.000
_cell.angle_alpha   90.00
_cell.angle_beta   90.00
_cell.angle_gamma   90.00
#
_symmetry.space_group_name_H-M   'P 1'
#
loop_
_entity.id
_entity.type
_entity.pdbx_description
1 polymer ?
#
loop_
_entity_poly.entity_id
_entity_poly.type
_entity_poly.pdbx_seq_one_letter_code
_entity_poly.pdbx_strand_id
1 'polypeptide(L)'
;MGKEAMYELRNADILISGMHGLGVEIAKNLILSGVKSVIVHDCNNVDYKDLSLQYYFSESDIGQNRAEVAKEKLSELNNNVNMTYSSSNIDEDFLQKHKVNVFVLTDGDINNQVKIGDYCHEHGIKFVNANTKGLFG
;
A
#
# COMPACT_ATOMS: atom_id res chain seq x y z
N MET A 1 7.82 8.77 -20.24
CA MET A 1 8.95 8.35 -19.40
C MET A 1 10.09 7.86 -20.29
N GLY A 2 11.34 8.13 -19.94
CA GLY A 2 12.50 7.60 -20.66
C GLY A 2 12.65 6.08 -20.46
N LYS A 3 13.46 5.42 -21.30
CA LYS A 3 13.66 3.95 -21.23
C LYS A 3 14.19 3.49 -19.87
N GLU A 4 15.12 4.23 -19.28
CA GLU A 4 15.70 3.93 -17.97
C GLU A 4 14.66 4.04 -16.85
N ALA A 5 13.89 5.14 -16.82
CA ALA A 5 12.81 5.32 -15.83
C ALA A 5 11.74 4.20 -15.92
N MET A 6 11.39 3.76 -17.12
CA MET A 6 10.48 2.63 -17.30
C MET A 6 11.10 1.31 -16.82
N TYR A 7 12.41 1.13 -16.96
CA TYR A 7 13.11 -0.04 -16.46
C TYR A 7 13.11 -0.08 -14.92
N GLU A 8 13.41 1.03 -14.26
CA GLU A 8 13.35 1.12 -12.79
C GLU A 8 11.92 0.87 -12.28
N LEU A 9 10.93 1.51 -12.90
CA LEU A 9 9.52 1.35 -12.54
C LEU A 9 9.10 -0.13 -12.61
N ARG A 10 9.40 -0.81 -13.72
CA ARG A 10 9.05 -2.23 -13.94
C ARG A 10 9.83 -3.21 -13.05
N ASN A 11 10.87 -2.75 -12.36
CA ASN A 11 11.62 -3.54 -11.39
C ASN A 11 11.32 -3.14 -9.94
N ALA A 12 10.44 -2.16 -9.70
CA ALA A 12 10.11 -1.69 -8.38
C ALA A 12 9.15 -2.63 -7.65
N ASP A 13 9.58 -3.14 -6.50
CA ASP A 13 8.76 -3.79 -5.49
C ASP A 13 8.30 -2.74 -4.47
N ILE A 14 6.99 -2.62 -4.27
CA ILE A 14 6.39 -1.55 -3.45
C ILE A 14 5.52 -2.15 -2.34
N LEU A 15 5.62 -1.61 -1.12
CA LEU A 15 4.69 -1.90 -0.03
C LEU A 15 3.84 -0.67 0.27
N ILE A 16 2.53 -0.84 0.39
CA ILE A 16 1.59 0.23 0.74
C ILE A 16 0.85 -0.16 2.01
N SER A 17 1.05 0.61 3.08
CA SER A 17 0.40 0.42 4.37
C SER A 17 -0.76 1.39 4.56
N GLY A 18 -1.94 0.82 4.78
CA GLY A 18 -3.24 1.48 4.91
C GLY A 18 -4.04 1.35 3.61
N MET A 19 -5.18 0.66 3.67
CA MET A 19 -6.05 0.37 2.51
C MET A 19 -7.42 1.06 2.63
N HIS A 20 -7.41 2.27 3.17
CA HIS A 20 -8.50 3.24 3.03
C HIS A 20 -8.52 3.86 1.61
N GLY A 21 -9.36 4.88 1.40
CA GLY A 21 -9.52 5.56 0.11
C GLY A 21 -8.22 6.12 -0.49
N LEU A 22 -7.30 6.66 0.32
CA LEU A 22 -6.02 7.17 -0.18
C LEU A 22 -5.10 6.04 -0.65
N GLY A 23 -4.92 5.02 0.20
CA GLY A 23 -4.03 3.89 -0.10
C GLY A 23 -4.45 3.12 -1.34
N VAL A 24 -5.77 2.92 -1.54
CA VAL A 24 -6.27 2.22 -2.73
C VAL A 24 -6.06 3.02 -4.02
N GLU A 25 -6.17 4.34 -3.97
CA GLU A 25 -5.93 5.21 -5.12
C GLU A 25 -4.45 5.22 -5.52
N ILE A 26 -3.55 5.24 -4.52
CA ILE A 26 -2.11 5.06 -4.75
C ILE A 26 -1.84 3.69 -5.39
N ALA A 27 -2.39 2.62 -4.81
CA ALA A 27 -2.20 1.26 -5.31
C ALA A 27 -2.70 1.10 -6.76
N LYS A 28 -3.92 1.56 -7.06
CA LYS A 28 -4.50 1.53 -8.41
C LYS A 28 -3.55 2.15 -9.43
N ASN A 29 -3.05 3.36 -9.15
CA ASN A 29 -2.21 4.08 -10.11
C ASN A 29 -0.85 3.42 -10.31
N LEU A 30 -0.25 2.84 -9.25
CA LEU A 30 1.00 2.08 -9.36
C LEU A 30 0.83 0.79 -10.18
N ILE A 31 -0.28 0.07 -9.97
CA ILE A 31 -0.58 -1.16 -10.71
C ILE A 31 -0.83 -0.87 -12.19
N LEU A 32 -1.61 0.17 -12.50
CA LEU A 32 -1.82 0.62 -13.88
C LEU A 32 -0.54 1.11 -14.55
N SER A 33 0.41 1.65 -13.77
CA SER A 33 1.72 2.08 -14.27
C SER A 33 2.67 0.92 -14.58
N GLY A 34 2.37 -0.30 -14.09
CA GLY A 34 3.12 -1.51 -14.41
C GLY A 34 4.42 -1.67 -13.63
N VAL A 35 4.37 -1.44 -12.32
CA VAL A 35 5.47 -1.79 -11.40
C VAL A 35 5.67 -3.32 -11.32
N LYS A 36 6.78 -3.78 -10.72
CA LYS A 36 7.06 -5.22 -10.62
C LYS A 36 6.08 -5.92 -9.68
N SER A 37 5.95 -5.40 -8.47
CA SER A 37 5.08 -5.98 -7.44
C SER A 37 4.55 -4.93 -6.47
N VAL A 38 3.38 -5.20 -5.92
CA VAL A 38 2.76 -4.39 -4.87
C VAL A 38 2.28 -5.31 -3.75
N ILE A 39 2.72 -5.00 -2.54
CA ILE A 39 2.22 -5.60 -1.30
C ILE A 39 1.28 -4.58 -0.66
N VAL A 40 0.01 -4.93 -0.54
CA VAL A 40 -0.95 -4.09 0.21
C VAL A 40 -1.04 -4.58 1.66
N HIS A 41 -1.00 -3.64 2.60
CA HIS A 41 -0.99 -3.94 4.03
C HIS A 41 -2.07 -3.14 4.76
N ASP A 42 -2.85 -3.80 5.62
CA ASP A 42 -3.76 -3.16 6.58
C ASP A 42 -4.11 -4.17 7.68
N CYS A 43 -4.02 -3.75 8.94
CA CYS A 43 -4.38 -4.59 10.08
C CYS A 43 -5.88 -4.56 10.39
N ASN A 44 -6.64 -3.65 9.76
CA ASN A 44 -8.04 -3.43 10.08
C ASN A 44 -8.98 -4.16 9.13
N ASN A 45 -10.18 -4.40 9.63
CA ASN A 45 -11.28 -4.91 8.82
C ASN A 45 -12.09 -3.77 8.19
N VAL A 46 -12.77 -4.10 7.10
CA VAL A 46 -13.74 -3.23 6.44
C VAL A 46 -14.85 -2.88 7.44
N ASP A 47 -15.09 -1.58 7.59
CA ASP A 47 -16.13 -0.98 8.42
C ASP A 47 -17.07 -0.16 7.50
N TYR A 48 -18.29 0.10 7.96
CA TYR A 48 -19.33 0.76 7.18
C TYR A 48 -18.88 2.13 6.65
N LYS A 49 -18.10 2.88 7.44
CA LYS A 49 -17.54 4.18 7.03
C LYS A 49 -16.62 4.08 5.81
N ASP A 50 -15.96 2.94 5.59
CA ASP A 50 -15.01 2.76 4.50
C ASP A 50 -15.72 2.68 3.14
N LEU A 51 -16.98 2.24 3.11
CA LEU A 51 -17.80 2.15 1.88
C LEU A 51 -17.99 3.50 1.20
N SER A 52 -17.90 4.61 1.96
CA SER A 52 -18.00 5.97 1.43
C SER A 52 -16.69 6.50 0.81
N LEU A 53 -15.56 5.86 1.13
CA LEU A 53 -14.21 6.32 0.78
C LEU A 53 -13.50 5.38 -0.19
N GLN A 54 -13.93 4.12 -0.25
CA GLN A 54 -13.26 3.05 -0.95
C GLN A 54 -14.28 2.32 -1.83
N TYR A 55 -14.11 2.43 -3.14
CA TYR A 55 -15.08 1.99 -4.16
C TYR A 55 -14.99 0.49 -4.54
N TYR A 56 -14.05 -0.26 -3.95
CA TYR A 56 -13.94 -1.72 -4.10
C TYR A 56 -14.67 -2.50 -3.01
N PHE A 57 -14.97 -1.88 -1.88
CA PHE A 57 -15.66 -2.50 -0.77
C PHE A 57 -17.17 -2.45 -0.98
N SER A 58 -17.82 -3.52 -0.57
CA SER A 58 -19.27 -3.69 -0.55
C SER A 58 -19.75 -4.08 0.85
N GLU A 59 -21.05 -4.04 1.09
CA GLU A 59 -21.61 -4.43 2.40
C GLU A 59 -21.26 -5.88 2.78
N SER A 60 -21.07 -6.78 1.81
CA SER A 60 -20.64 -8.16 2.07
C SER A 60 -19.19 -8.29 2.54
N ASP A 61 -18.39 -7.24 2.39
CA ASP A 61 -16.98 -7.23 2.78
C ASP A 61 -16.78 -6.78 4.23
N ILE A 62 -17.83 -6.24 4.87
CA ILE A 62 -17.77 -5.76 6.25
C ILE A 62 -17.31 -6.89 7.19
N GLY A 63 -16.28 -6.61 7.99
CA GLY A 63 -15.67 -7.57 8.90
C GLY A 63 -14.53 -8.40 8.29
N GLN A 64 -14.34 -8.37 6.98
CA GLN A 64 -13.16 -8.96 6.31
C GLN A 64 -11.98 -7.98 6.33
N ASN A 65 -10.75 -8.49 6.19
CA ASN A 65 -9.56 -7.63 6.21
C ASN A 65 -9.52 -6.71 4.98
N ARG A 66 -9.21 -5.42 5.18
CA ARG A 66 -9.20 -4.42 4.09
C ARG A 66 -8.17 -4.74 3.01
N ALA A 67 -6.96 -5.16 3.39
CA ALA A 67 -5.89 -5.44 2.44
C ALA A 67 -6.17 -6.70 1.62
N GLU A 68 -6.75 -7.73 2.25
CA GLU A 68 -7.20 -8.93 1.56
C GLU A 68 -8.25 -8.61 0.48
N VAL A 69 -9.34 -7.95 0.85
CA VAL A 69 -10.42 -7.56 -0.08
C VAL A 69 -9.90 -6.63 -1.17
N ALA A 70 -9.09 -5.63 -0.82
CA ALA A 70 -8.53 -4.69 -1.79
C ALA A 70 -7.61 -5.42 -2.78
N LYS A 71 -6.79 -6.38 -2.34
CA LYS A 71 -5.88 -7.14 -3.20
C LYS A 71 -6.64 -7.88 -4.29
N GLU A 72 -7.78 -8.50 -3.98
CA GLU A 72 -8.57 -9.25 -4.97
C GLU A 72 -8.97 -8.34 -6.13
N LYS A 73 -9.58 -7.19 -5.83
CA LYS A 73 -10.06 -6.26 -6.86
C LYS A 73 -8.93 -5.53 -7.60
N LEU A 74 -7.87 -5.15 -6.89
CA LEU A 74 -6.71 -4.49 -7.48
C LEU A 74 -5.93 -5.40 -8.44
N SER A 75 -5.89 -6.71 -8.17
CA SER A 75 -5.19 -7.68 -9.02
C SER A 75 -5.78 -7.76 -10.44
N GLU A 76 -7.07 -7.43 -10.61
CA GLU A 76 -7.76 -7.44 -11.91
C GLU A 76 -7.28 -6.32 -12.85
N LEU A 77 -6.63 -5.28 -12.32
CA LEU A 77 -6.22 -4.10 -13.10
C LEU A 77 -5.05 -4.38 -14.05
N ASN A 78 -4.10 -5.22 -13.64
CA ASN A 78 -2.91 -5.53 -14.44
C ASN A 78 -2.25 -6.84 -14.01
N ASN A 79 -2.48 -7.91 -14.79
CA ASN A 79 -1.93 -9.25 -14.54
C ASN A 79 -0.40 -9.33 -14.61
N ASN A 80 0.29 -8.28 -15.07
CA ASN A 80 1.76 -8.24 -15.09
C ASN A 80 2.37 -7.79 -13.75
N VAL A 81 1.55 -7.29 -12.82
CA VAL A 81 1.99 -6.83 -11.50
C VAL A 81 1.75 -7.93 -10.48
N ASN A 82 2.80 -8.37 -9.79
CA ASN A 82 2.63 -9.37 -8.74
C ASN A 82 2.01 -8.73 -7.48
N MET A 83 0.83 -9.20 -7.08
CA MET A 83 0.06 -8.64 -5.97
C MET A 83 -0.03 -9.62 -4.79
N THR A 84 0.36 -9.17 -3.61
CA THR A 84 0.15 -9.89 -2.34
C THR A 84 -0.43 -8.97 -1.28
N TYR A 85 -0.92 -9.55 -0.18
CA TYR A 85 -1.42 -8.78 0.96
C TYR A 85 -0.77 -9.24 2.27
N SER A 86 -0.81 -8.38 3.29
CA SER A 86 -0.51 -8.75 4.67
C SER A 86 -1.39 -8.00 5.66
N SER A 87 -1.77 -8.69 6.74
CA SER A 87 -2.49 -8.12 7.88
C SER A 87 -1.67 -8.16 9.17
N SER A 88 -0.40 -8.57 9.09
CA SER A 88 0.52 -8.65 10.23
C SER A 88 0.95 -7.26 10.68
N ASN A 89 1.19 -7.07 11.98
CA ASN A 89 1.70 -5.81 12.50
C ASN A 89 3.06 -5.45 11.88
N ILE A 90 3.33 -4.14 11.72
CA ILE A 90 4.62 -3.64 11.25
C ILE A 90 5.62 -3.59 12.42
N ASP A 91 6.30 -4.70 12.62
CA ASP A 91 7.47 -4.83 13.49
C ASP A 91 8.77 -5.00 12.65
N GLU A 92 9.91 -5.15 13.34
CA GLU A 92 11.19 -5.34 12.66
C GLU A 92 11.22 -6.61 11.82
N ASP A 93 10.62 -7.70 12.30
CA ASP A 93 10.55 -8.97 11.58
C ASP A 93 9.74 -8.82 10.28
N PHE A 94 8.61 -8.10 10.34
CA PHE A 94 7.82 -7.76 9.16
C PHE A 94 8.64 -6.98 8.14
N LEU A 95 9.35 -5.94 8.58
CA LEU A 95 10.15 -5.10 7.70
C LEU A 95 11.34 -5.87 7.09
N GLN A 96 11.99 -6.73 7.87
CA GLN A 96 13.08 -7.58 7.39
C GLN A 96 12.60 -8.64 6.39
N LYS A 97 11.40 -9.19 6.61
CA LYS A 97 10.77 -10.18 5.72
C LYS A 97 10.33 -9.57 4.39
N HIS A 98 9.81 -8.35 4.41
CA HIS A 98 9.27 -7.67 3.22
C HIS A 98 10.24 -6.64 2.68
N LYS A 99 11.34 -7.12 2.07
CA LYS A 99 12.31 -6.24 1.41
C LYS A 99 11.71 -5.66 0.12
N VAL A 100 11.45 -4.37 0.14
CA VAL A 100 10.88 -3.59 -0.97
C VAL A 100 11.79 -2.43 -1.35
N ASN A 101 11.63 -1.91 -2.56
CA ASN A 101 12.36 -0.71 -3.00
C ASN A 101 11.70 0.57 -2.45
N VAL A 102 10.37 0.55 -2.30
CA VAL A 102 9.58 1.69 -1.86
C VAL A 102 8.58 1.26 -0.79
N PHE A 103 8.52 2.01 0.31
CA PHE A 103 7.50 1.89 1.35
C PHE A 103 6.61 3.13 1.34
N VAL A 104 5.32 2.93 1.13
CA VAL A 104 4.29 3.96 1.22
C VAL A 104 3.51 3.76 2.52
N LEU A 105 3.48 4.77 3.37
CA LEU A 105 2.65 4.80 4.56
C LEU A 105 1.52 5.80 4.38
N THR A 106 0.30 5.34 4.65
CA THR A 106 -0.90 6.18 4.72
C THR A 106 -1.55 6.07 6.09
N ASP A 107 -2.10 7.18 6.57
CA ASP A 107 -2.81 7.31 7.85
C ASP A 107 -2.03 6.80 9.09
N GLY A 108 -0.70 6.72 9.00
CA GLY A 108 0.15 6.37 10.12
C GLY A 108 0.25 7.51 11.15
N ASP A 109 0.27 7.18 12.43
CA ASP A 109 0.61 8.18 13.46
C ASP A 109 2.09 8.60 13.39
N ILE A 110 2.43 9.69 14.08
CA ILE A 110 3.78 10.26 14.03
C ILE A 110 4.87 9.29 14.50
N ASN A 111 4.58 8.42 15.48
CA ASN A 111 5.56 7.46 16.00
C ASN A 111 5.85 6.39 14.96
N ASN A 112 4.80 5.88 14.30
CA ASN A 112 4.93 4.92 13.21
C ASN A 112 5.63 5.54 11.99
N GLN A 113 5.33 6.80 11.65
CA GLN A 113 6.01 7.52 10.57
C GLN A 113 7.51 7.64 10.82
N VAL A 114 7.91 8.02 12.03
CA VAL A 114 9.34 8.14 12.40
C VAL A 114 10.00 6.77 12.41
N LYS A 115 9.42 5.77 13.10
CA LYS A 115 9.98 4.42 13.18
C LYS A 115 10.20 3.79 11.80
N ILE A 116 9.19 3.84 10.94
CA ILE A 116 9.26 3.26 9.59
C ILE A 116 10.20 4.09 8.71
N GLY A 117 10.17 5.42 8.84
CA GLY A 117 11.05 6.33 8.11
C GLY A 117 12.53 6.08 8.41
N ASP A 118 12.88 5.95 9.69
CA ASP A 118 14.23 5.66 10.15
C ASP A 118 14.71 4.30 9.63
N TYR A 119 13.89 3.25 9.78
CA TYR A 119 14.19 1.94 9.21
C TYR A 119 14.43 1.99 7.70
N CYS A 120 13.55 2.68 6.97
CA CYS A 120 13.68 2.82 5.52
C CYS A 120 14.98 3.55 5.13
N HIS A 121 15.33 4.60 5.87
CA HIS A 121 16.56 5.36 5.64
C HIS A 121 17.81 4.49 5.85
N GLU A 122 17.87 3.75 6.95
CA GLU A 122 18.99 2.87 7.29
C GLU A 122 19.19 1.74 6.27
N HIS A 123 18.11 1.27 5.65
CA HIS A 123 18.13 0.13 4.72
C HIS A 123 18.08 0.54 3.24
N GLY A 124 18.12 1.85 2.94
CA GLY A 124 18.11 2.36 1.56
C GLY A 124 16.75 2.22 0.85
N ILE A 125 15.66 2.02 1.58
CA ILE A 125 14.29 1.94 1.07
C ILE A 125 13.76 3.36 0.88
N LYS A 126 13.12 3.63 -0.27
CA LYS A 126 12.49 4.93 -0.50
C LYS A 126 11.20 5.00 0.31
N PHE A 127 11.07 6.01 1.15
CA PHE A 127 9.90 6.20 2.00
C PHE A 127 9.01 7.33 1.48
N VAL A 128 7.71 7.07 1.40
CA VAL A 128 6.67 8.05 1.07
C VAL A 128 5.61 8.00 2.17
N ASN A 129 5.34 9.14 2.79
CA ASN A 129 4.24 9.28 3.74
C ASN A 129 3.20 10.22 3.16
N ALA A 130 1.93 9.80 3.13
CA ALA A 130 0.84 10.59 2.60
C ALA A 130 -0.39 10.44 3.49
N ASN A 131 -1.04 11.54 3.84
CA ASN A 131 -2.24 11.55 4.69
C ASN A 131 -3.28 12.49 4.10
N THR A 132 -4.56 12.20 4.27
CA THR A 132 -5.63 13.14 3.95
C THR A 132 -6.53 13.33 5.15
N LYS A 133 -6.92 14.59 5.41
CA LYS A 133 -7.79 14.98 6.53
C LYS A 133 -8.86 15.95 6.01
N GLY A 134 -9.94 15.39 5.46
CA GLY A 134 -11.00 16.18 4.84
C GLY A 134 -10.47 16.94 3.60
N LEU A 135 -10.38 18.27 3.71
CA LEU A 135 -9.93 19.14 2.61
C LEU A 135 -8.41 19.34 2.55
N PHE A 136 -7.65 18.76 3.49
CA PHE A 136 -6.20 18.92 3.60
C PHE A 136 -5.47 17.61 3.32
N GLY A 137 -4.23 17.71 2.83
CA GLY A 137 -3.29 16.61 2.61
C GLY A 137 -1.85 17.06 2.73
#